data_AF-A0A3A0AX12-F1
#
_entry.id   AF-A0A3A0AX12-F1
#
_cell.length_a   1.000
_cell.length_b   1.000
_cell.length_c   1.000
_cell.angle_alpha   90.00
_cell.angle_beta   90.00
_cell.angle_gamma   90.00
#
_symmetry.space_group_name_H-M   'P 1'
#
loop_
_entity.id
_entity.type
_entity.pdbx_description
1 polymer ?
#
loop_
_entity_poly.entity_id
_entity_poly.type
_entity_poly.pdbx_seq_one_letter_code
_entity_poly.pdbx_strand_id
1 'polypeptide(L)'
;METEQPTLDPLLRAAVDRQLATPLLLWMAGHRPLAFFAGQALYLAAPLAVLLGWRDAGAWAGLLSAPDAMRALEAALQARAR
;
A
#
# COMPACT_ATOMS: atom_id res chain seq x y z
N MET A 1 -18.44 0.51 17.43
CA MET A 1 -17.91 0.86 16.10
C MET A 1 -16.57 0.20 15.98
N GLU A 2 -16.54 -1.02 15.41
CA GLU A 2 -15.29 -1.67 15.03
C GLU A 2 -14.57 -0.76 14.04
N THR A 3 -13.41 -0.26 14.43
CA THR A 3 -12.49 0.40 13.51
C THR A 3 -11.97 -0.69 12.58
N GLU A 4 -12.61 -0.88 11.42
CA GLU A 4 -12.07 -1.68 10.32
C GLU A 4 -10.65 -1.19 10.07
N GLN A 5 -9.65 -1.98 10.49
CA GLN A 5 -8.26 -1.68 10.19
C GLN A 5 -8.11 -1.75 8.67
N PRO A 6 -7.64 -0.67 8.01
CA PRO A 6 -7.49 -0.63 6.56
C PRO A 6 -6.61 -1.81 6.12
N THR A 7 -7.19 -2.83 5.51
CA THR A 7 -6.49 -4.11 5.35
C THR A 7 -5.78 -4.09 4.00
N LEU A 8 -4.48 -3.79 3.99
CA LEU A 8 -3.60 -3.89 2.82
C LEU A 8 -3.50 -5.33 2.24
N ASP A 9 -4.16 -6.28 2.89
CA ASP A 9 -3.99 -7.72 2.77
C ASP A 9 -4.20 -8.30 1.36
N PRO A 10 -5.23 -7.90 0.57
CA PRO A 10 -5.47 -8.51 -0.73
C PRO A 10 -4.33 -8.25 -1.72
N LEU A 11 -3.86 -7.00 -1.76
CA LEU A 11 -2.78 -6.57 -2.66
C LEU A 11 -1.42 -7.08 -2.21
N LEU A 12 -1.15 -7.10 -0.90
CA LEU A 12 0.06 -7.70 -0.35
C LEU A 12 0.14 -9.19 -0.64
N ARG A 13 -0.98 -9.92 -0.49
CA ARG A 13 -1.08 -11.34 -0.82
C ARG A 13 -0.82 -11.56 -2.31
N ALA A 14 -1.48 -10.80 -3.18
CA ALA A 14 -1.24 -10.88 -4.63
C ALA A 14 0.22 -10.55 -4.99
N ALA A 15 0.87 -9.64 -4.27
CA ALA A 15 2.28 -9.32 -4.48
C ALA A 15 3.21 -10.48 -4.07
N VAL A 16 2.93 -11.15 -2.95
CA VAL A 16 3.68 -12.34 -2.52
C VAL A 16 3.45 -13.51 -3.48
N ASP A 17 2.19 -13.84 -3.79
CA ASP A 17 1.82 -14.96 -4.65
C ASP A 17 2.41 -14.84 -6.06
N ARG A 18 2.57 -13.62 -6.56
CA ARG A 18 3.16 -13.33 -7.88
C ARG A 18 4.66 -13.01 -7.84
N GLN A 19 5.33 -13.21 -6.70
CA GLN A 19 6.75 -12.91 -6.51
C GLN A 19 7.12 -11.43 -6.82
N LEU A 20 6.15 -10.53 -6.63
CA LEU A 20 6.30 -9.09 -6.84
C LEU A 20 6.78 -8.34 -5.59
N ALA A 21 7.00 -9.01 -4.46
CA ALA A 21 7.48 -8.37 -3.23
C ALA A 21 8.80 -7.60 -3.44
N THR A 22 9.80 -8.24 -4.06
CA THR A 22 11.11 -7.63 -4.34
C THR A 22 11.04 -6.44 -5.31
N PRO A 23 10.41 -6.54 -6.49
CA PRO A 23 10.29 -5.39 -7.39
C PRO A 23 9.48 -4.25 -6.78
N LEU A 24 8.47 -4.54 -5.94
CA LEU A 24 7.70 -3.51 -5.24
C LEU A 24 8.58 -2.72 -4.24
N LEU A 25 9.42 -3.41 -3.47
CA LEU A 25 10.39 -2.78 -2.57
C LEU A 25 11.44 -1.98 -3.35
N LEU A 26 11.98 -2.53 -4.44
CA LEU A 26 12.94 -1.82 -5.30
C LEU A 26 12.34 -0.56 -5.93
N TRP A 27 11.11 -0.65 -6.44
CA TRP A 27 10.42 0.50 -7.01
C TRP A 27 10.28 1.63 -5.99
N MET A 28 9.83 1.30 -4.78
CA MET A 28 9.64 2.29 -3.73
C MET A 28 10.96 2.87 -3.20
N ALA A 29 12.05 2.10 -3.23
CA ALA A 29 13.38 2.54 -2.83
C ALA A 29 13.95 3.52 -3.84
N GLY A 30 13.81 3.19 -5.13
CA GLY A 30 14.30 4.01 -6.23
C GLY A 30 13.45 5.26 -6.51
N HIS A 31 12.17 5.26 -6.12
CA HIS A 31 11.22 6.30 -6.53
C HIS A 31 10.45 6.89 -5.35
N ARG A 32 11.14 7.22 -4.25
CA ARG A 32 10.53 7.81 -3.06
C ARG A 32 9.66 9.05 -3.33
N PRO A 33 10.05 10.03 -4.18
CA PRO A 33 9.19 11.15 -4.52
C PRO A 33 7.91 10.71 -5.23
N LEU A 34 8.03 9.74 -6.14
CA LEU A 34 6.89 9.21 -6.90
C LEU A 34 5.93 8.43 -5.99
N ALA A 35 6.45 7.66 -5.03
CA ALA A 35 5.65 6.98 -4.02
C ALA A 35 4.81 7.98 -3.22
N PHE A 36 5.42 9.09 -2.79
CA PHE A 36 4.69 10.16 -2.11
C PHE A 36 3.58 10.75 -2.99
N PHE A 37 3.88 11.10 -4.25
CA PHE A 37 2.87 11.61 -5.18
C PHE A 37 1.75 10.60 -5.45
N ALA A 38 2.09 9.32 -5.58
CA ALA A 38 1.10 8.25 -5.72
C ALA A 38 0.19 8.16 -4.49
N GLY A 39 0.75 8.30 -3.29
CA GLY A 39 -0.01 8.37 -2.04
C GLY A 39 -0.97 9.55 -2.01
N GLN A 40 -0.53 10.74 -2.43
CA GLN A 40 -1.40 11.92 -2.52
C GLN A 40 -2.49 11.78 -3.59
N ALA A 41 -2.16 11.23 -4.75
CA ALA A 41 -3.13 10.92 -5.80
C ALA A 41 -4.17 9.91 -5.30
N LEU A 42 -3.76 8.90 -4.54
CA LEU A 42 -4.64 7.93 -3.90
C LEU A 42 -5.56 8.59 -2.86
N TYR A 43 -5.10 9.58 -2.08
CA TYR A 43 -5.98 10.33 -1.19
C TYR A 43 -7.08 11.09 -1.95
N LEU A 44 -6.74 11.70 -3.08
CA LEU A 44 -7.72 12.39 -3.93
C LEU A 44 -8.70 11.40 -4.58
N ALA A 45 -8.21 10.22 -4.96
CA ALA A 45 -9.01 9.19 -5.59
C ALA A 45 -9.81 8.32 -4.60
N ALA A 46 -9.41 8.26 -3.32
CA ALA A 46 -10.03 7.44 -2.27
C ALA A 46 -11.56 7.56 -2.20
N PRO A 47 -12.18 8.77 -2.21
CA PRO A 47 -13.65 8.87 -2.18
C PRO A 47 -14.32 8.21 -3.40
N LEU A 48 -13.68 8.29 -4.58
CA LEU A 48 -14.16 7.63 -5.79
C LEU A 48 -13.88 6.11 -5.76
N ALA A 49 -12.75 5.71 -5.19
CA ALA A 49 -12.37 4.30 -5.04
C ALA A 49 -13.37 3.53 -4.18
N VAL A 50 -13.89 4.15 -3.11
CA VAL A 50 -14.95 3.57 -2.27
C VAL A 50 -16.22 3.32 -3.07
N LEU A 51 -16.62 4.26 -3.95
CA LEU A 51 -17.79 4.08 -4.83
C LEU A 51 -17.59 2.95 -5.85
N LEU A 52 -16.35 2.68 -6.24
CA LEU A 52 -15.96 1.59 -7.13
C LEU A 52 -15.72 0.26 -6.39
N GLY A 53 -15.97 0.21 -5.08
CA GLY A 53 -15.80 -0.99 -4.25
C GLY A 53 -14.37 -1.24 -3.77
N TRP A 54 -13.42 -0.33 -4.03
CA TRP A 54 -12.06 -0.43 -3.52
C TRP A 54 -11.94 0.29 -2.17
N ARG A 55 -12.00 -0.51 -1.09
CA ARG A 55 -12.02 -0.02 0.30
C ARG A 55 -10.63 0.33 0.84
N ASP A 56 -9.56 -0.24 0.25
CA ASP A 56 -8.20 -0.14 0.79
C ASP A 56 -7.39 1.03 0.23
N ALA A 57 -7.96 1.84 -0.68
CA ALA A 57 -7.24 2.94 -1.32
C ALA A 57 -6.65 3.94 -0.31
N GLY A 58 -7.38 4.24 0.78
CA GLY A 58 -6.90 5.09 1.86
C GLY A 58 -5.74 4.46 2.66
N ALA A 59 -5.74 3.13 2.84
CA ALA A 59 -4.65 2.39 3.48
C ALA A 59 -3.34 2.57 2.72
N TRP A 60 -3.42 2.38 1.40
CA TRP A 60 -2.30 2.54 0.49
C TRP A 60 -1.84 3.99 0.41
N ALA A 61 -2.77 4.95 0.39
CA ALA A 61 -2.46 6.37 0.45
C ALA A 61 -1.63 6.72 1.70
N GLY A 62 -2.04 6.20 2.87
CA GLY A 62 -1.35 6.37 4.14
C GLY A 62 0.03 5.74 4.14
N LEU A 63 0.16 4.49 3.69
CA LEU A 63 1.45 3.80 3.60
C LEU A 63 2.44 4.56 2.71
N LEU A 64 2.01 4.93 1.50
CA LEU A 64 2.89 5.57 0.50
C LEU A 64 3.29 7.01 0.86
N SER A 65 2.45 7.69 1.64
CA SER A 65 2.73 9.06 2.10
C SER A 65 3.60 9.09 3.36
N ALA A 66 3.81 7.95 4.02
CA ALA A 66 4.54 7.88 5.28
C ALA A 66 6.06 8.08 5.07
N PRO A 67 6.76 8.77 5.97
CA PRO A 67 8.21 8.93 5.88
C PRO A 67 8.95 7.59 5.96
N ASP A 68 8.35 6.60 6.64
CA ASP A 68 8.87 5.23 6.83
C ASP A 68 8.13 4.18 5.97
N ALA A 69 7.49 4.60 4.86
CA ALA A 69 6.75 3.73 3.93
C ALA A 69 7.50 2.43 3.57
N MET A 70 8.82 2.53 3.37
CA MET A 70 9.69 1.39 3.10
C MET A 70 9.67 0.32 4.18
N ARG A 71 9.95 0.72 5.42
CA ARG A 71 10.02 -0.20 6.55
C ARG A 71 8.64 -0.79 6.84
N ALA A 72 7.58 0.01 6.69
CA ALA A 72 6.21 -0.45 6.85
C ALA A 72 5.81 -1.49 5.80
N LEU A 73 6.15 -1.27 4.52
CA LEU A 73 5.85 -2.23 3.45
C LEU A 73 6.65 -3.52 3.59
N GLU A 74 7.94 -3.42 3.92
CA GLU A 74 8.80 -4.57 4.15
C GLU A 74 8.26 -5.45 5.28
N ALA A 75 7.90 -4.86 6.42
CA ALA A 75 7.31 -5.57 7.55
C ALA A 75 5.99 -6.26 7.16
N ALA A 76 5.14 -5.58 6.38
CA ALA A 76 3.86 -6.14 5.93
C ALA A 76 4.05 -7.32 4.95
N LEU A 77 5.04 -7.25 4.06
CA LEU A 77 5.39 -8.34 3.14
C LEU A 77 6.00 -9.54 3.90
N GLN A 78 6.90 -9.29 4.86
CA GLN A 78 7.50 -10.34 5.68
C GLN A 78 6.48 -11.07 6.54
N ALA A 79 5.50 -10.34 7.10
CA ALA A 79 4.41 -10.94 7.88
C ALA A 79 3.53 -11.89 7.03
N ARG A 80 3.48 -11.69 5.71
CA ARG A 80 2.66 -12.47 4.78
C ARG A 80 3.42 -13.59 4.06
N ALA A 81 4.75 -13.52 4.03
CA ALA A 81 5.62 -14.57 3.49
C ALA A 81 5.81 -15.77 4.46
N ARG A 82 5.36 -15.64 5.71
CA ARG A 82 5.34 -16.69 6.73
C ARG A 82 4.00 -17.41 6.75
#